data_AF-A0A951AU54-F1
#
_entry.id   AF-A0A951AU54-F1
#
_cell.length_a   1.000
_cell.length_b   1.000
_cell.length_c   1.000
_cell.angle_alpha   90.00
_cell.angle_beta   90.00
_cell.angle_gamma   90.00
#
_symmetry.space_group_name_H-M   'P 1'
#
loop_
_entity.id
_entity.type
_entity.pdbx_description
1 polymer ?
#
loop_
_entity_poly.entity_id
_entity_poly.type
_entity_poly.pdbx_seq_one_letter_code
_entity_poly.pdbx_strand_id
1 'polypeptide(L)'
;MKITRLLRTVLIAILVATGASSCCSVKRYLVSIGPESEFQRSTAAVHVTLILRNVATSDPTEWKIASDQMCTQSTGIIGQDTEAFERTWDVGSPVQHIWFWWATLNGEADATLLVNNVIVFQGHCAHLGYGKVRMIETCSYPRVYKTLGTGPYLQEPLDRNETDIVFAISKLPGRFGIR
;
A
#
# COMPACT_ATOMS: atom_id res chain seq x y z
N MET A 1 47.09 -55.81 0.01
CA MET A 1 46.03 -55.90 -1.03
C MET A 1 44.69 -55.51 -0.41
N LYS A 2 43.95 -54.60 -1.07
CA LYS A 2 42.53 -54.15 -0.84
C LYS A 2 42.28 -53.48 0.54
N ILE A 3 42.23 -52.15 0.72
CA ILE A 3 41.42 -51.07 0.12
C ILE A 3 39.96 -51.45 -0.14
N THR A 4 39.06 -51.07 0.77
CA THR A 4 37.64 -50.76 0.47
C THR A 4 37.14 -49.72 1.48
N ARG A 5 37.05 -48.48 1.01
CA ARG A 5 35.81 -47.70 0.78
C ARG A 5 35.33 -46.87 1.97
N LEU A 6 35.91 -45.67 2.05
CA LEU A 6 35.35 -44.48 2.67
C LEU A 6 33.97 -44.16 2.06
N LEU A 7 32.92 -44.11 2.87
CA LEU A 7 31.71 -43.35 2.54
C LEU A 7 31.99 -41.88 2.84
N ARG A 8 32.03 -41.07 1.78
CA ARG A 8 31.99 -39.60 1.85
C ARG A 8 30.54 -39.17 2.03
N THR A 9 30.19 -38.73 3.23
CA THR A 9 28.98 -37.92 3.45
C THR A 9 29.41 -36.47 3.48
N VAL A 10 29.23 -35.77 2.37
CA VAL A 10 29.47 -34.33 2.29
C VAL A 10 28.28 -33.65 2.96
N LEU A 11 28.48 -33.14 4.18
CA LEU A 11 27.51 -32.30 4.87
C LEU A 11 27.72 -30.85 4.38
N ILE A 12 26.90 -30.40 3.42
CA ILE A 12 26.87 -28.99 3.03
C ILE A 12 26.00 -28.27 4.05
N ALA A 13 26.61 -27.59 5.02
CA ALA A 13 25.92 -26.64 5.87
C ALA A 13 25.70 -25.35 5.08
N ILE A 14 24.49 -25.15 4.55
CA ILE A 14 24.08 -23.86 4.03
C ILE A 14 23.61 -23.02 5.22
N LEU A 15 24.46 -22.11 5.68
CA LEU A 15 24.07 -21.02 6.56
C LEU A 15 23.14 -20.08 5.78
N VAL A 16 21.82 -20.25 5.94
CA VAL A 16 20.88 -19.19 5.58
C VAL A 16 20.83 -18.23 6.75
N ALA A 17 21.57 -17.14 6.64
CA ALA A 17 21.41 -15.98 7.50
C ALA A 17 20.00 -15.41 7.29
N THR A 18 19.03 -15.87 8.08
CA THR A 18 17.69 -15.32 8.12
C THR A 18 17.71 -14.04 8.95
N GLY A 19 18.24 -12.97 8.36
CA GLY A 19 17.90 -11.60 8.75
C GLY A 19 16.50 -11.25 8.24
N ALA A 20 15.48 -12.00 8.67
CA ALA A 20 14.10 -11.68 8.34
C ALA A 20 13.61 -10.59 9.30
N SER A 21 13.65 -9.35 8.83
CA SER A 21 12.90 -8.25 9.41
C SER A 21 11.42 -8.63 9.46
N SER A 22 10.81 -8.41 10.63
CA SER A 22 9.52 -8.93 11.09
C SER A 22 8.27 -8.40 10.35
N CYS A 23 8.37 -7.92 9.11
CA CYS A 23 7.23 -7.32 8.43
C CYS A 23 6.14 -8.34 8.04
N CYS A 24 6.50 -9.60 7.78
CA CYS A 24 5.55 -10.66 7.43
C CYS A 24 5.55 -11.80 8.46
N SER A 25 5.31 -11.50 9.74
CA SER A 25 5.01 -12.59 10.69
C SER A 25 3.66 -13.20 10.32
N VAL A 26 3.70 -14.23 9.46
CA VAL A 26 2.55 -15.06 9.15
C VAL A 26 2.07 -15.65 10.46
N LYS A 27 1.00 -15.07 11.03
CA LYS A 27 0.20 -15.75 12.04
C LYS A 27 -0.37 -17.01 11.38
N ARG A 28 0.36 -18.13 11.51
CA ARG A 28 -0.19 -19.45 11.22
C ARG A 28 -1.25 -19.71 12.28
N TYR A 29 -2.50 -19.46 11.93
CA TYR A 29 -3.62 -20.02 12.68
C TYR A 29 -3.59 -21.53 12.44
N LEU A 30 -3.21 -22.28 13.47
CA LEU A 30 -3.49 -23.72 13.54
C LEU A 30 -5.01 -23.87 13.47
N VAL A 31 -5.51 -24.27 12.31
CA VAL A 31 -6.91 -24.68 12.15
C VAL A 31 -7.05 -26.03 12.84
N SER A 32 -7.59 -26.02 14.06
CA SER A 32 -8.20 -27.21 14.65
C SER A 32 -9.46 -27.54 13.83
N ILE A 33 -9.50 -28.72 13.26
CA ILE A 33 -10.65 -29.24 12.52
C ILE A 33 -11.74 -29.56 13.55
N GLY A 34 -12.72 -28.67 13.68
CA GLY A 34 -13.97 -28.86 14.41
C GLY A 34 -15.12 -28.27 13.59
N PRO A 35 -16.31 -28.90 13.54
CA PRO A 35 -17.38 -28.49 12.65
C PRO A 35 -18.20 -27.37 13.29
N GLU A 36 -17.65 -26.17 13.40
CA GLU A 36 -18.42 -25.00 13.82
C GLU A 36 -18.07 -23.77 12.98
N SER A 37 -19.03 -23.41 12.13
CA SER A 37 -19.21 -22.10 11.49
C SER A 37 -18.03 -21.55 10.70
N GLU A 38 -18.09 -21.74 9.38
CA GLU A 38 -17.49 -20.85 8.40
C GLU A 38 -18.06 -19.42 8.59
N PHE A 39 -17.52 -18.67 9.54
CA PHE A 39 -17.54 -17.22 9.48
C PHE A 39 -16.19 -16.75 8.94
N GLN A 40 -15.86 -17.18 7.73
CA GLN A 40 -14.94 -16.41 6.88
C GLN A 40 -15.66 -15.12 6.53
N ARG A 41 -15.55 -14.14 7.44
CA ARG A 41 -15.89 -12.75 7.15
C ARG A 41 -14.94 -12.34 6.01
N SER A 42 -15.40 -12.45 4.78
CA SER A 42 -14.71 -11.89 3.62
C SER A 42 -14.63 -10.39 3.85
N THR A 43 -13.57 -9.92 4.50
CA THR A 43 -13.20 -8.52 4.48
C THR A 43 -12.80 -8.25 3.04
N ALA A 44 -13.69 -7.62 2.28
CA ALA A 44 -13.46 -7.31 0.87
C ALA A 44 -12.08 -6.64 0.72
N ALA A 45 -11.24 -7.17 -0.18
CA ALA A 45 -9.92 -6.63 -0.45
C ALA A 45 -10.03 -5.17 -0.93
N VAL A 46 -9.16 -4.32 -0.43
CA VAL A 46 -9.03 -2.92 -0.83
C VAL A 46 -8.14 -2.86 -2.05
N HIS A 47 -8.72 -2.40 -3.15
CA HIS A 47 -8.03 -2.11 -4.39
C HIS A 47 -7.86 -0.61 -4.51
N VAL A 48 -6.64 -0.16 -4.77
CA VAL A 48 -6.34 1.25 -5.03
C VAL A 48 -5.87 1.40 -6.46
N THR A 49 -6.57 2.23 -7.21
CA THR A 49 -6.22 2.60 -8.58
C THR A 49 -5.67 4.02 -8.59
N LEU A 50 -4.46 4.18 -9.09
CA LEU A 50 -3.88 5.49 -9.39
C LEU A 50 -3.92 5.73 -10.88
N ILE A 51 -4.43 6.88 -11.28
CA ILE A 51 -4.30 7.43 -12.62
C ILE A 51 -3.51 8.74 -12.51
N LEU A 52 -2.36 8.81 -13.17
CA LEU A 52 -1.57 10.02 -13.32
C LEU A 52 -1.61 10.46 -14.77
N ARG A 53 -1.77 11.75 -15.00
CA ARG A 53 -1.57 12.38 -16.31
C ARG A 53 -0.46 13.40 -16.17
N ASN A 54 0.52 13.31 -17.06
CA ASN A 54 1.61 14.26 -17.12
C ASN A 54 1.10 15.56 -17.74
N VAL A 55 1.25 16.65 -17.00
CA VAL A 55 0.95 18.00 -17.49
C VAL A 55 2.24 18.67 -17.92
N ALA A 56 3.21 18.73 -17.00
CA ALA A 56 4.53 19.29 -17.25
C ALA A 56 5.54 18.78 -16.21
N THR A 57 6.05 17.56 -16.38
CA THR A 57 7.15 17.03 -15.55
C THR A 57 8.51 17.18 -16.25
N SER A 58 9.52 17.68 -15.53
CA SER A 58 10.90 17.74 -16.04
C SER A 58 11.74 16.51 -15.67
N ASP A 59 11.38 15.83 -14.58
CA ASP A 59 12.05 14.65 -14.06
C ASP A 59 11.01 13.58 -13.69
N PRO A 60 11.44 12.32 -13.44
CA PRO A 60 10.53 11.28 -12.96
C PRO A 60 9.80 11.71 -11.68
N THR A 61 8.48 11.79 -11.78
CA THR A 61 7.55 11.95 -10.68
C THR A 61 7.13 10.57 -10.20
N GLU A 62 7.32 10.30 -8.92
CA GLU A 62 7.06 9.00 -8.30
C GLU A 62 6.01 9.14 -7.19
N TRP A 63 4.95 8.35 -7.28
CA TRP A 63 3.93 8.20 -6.26
C TRP A 63 4.02 6.82 -5.62
N LYS A 64 3.81 6.72 -4.31
CA LYS A 64 3.90 5.44 -3.58
C LYS A 64 2.68 5.18 -2.72
N ILE A 65 2.36 3.91 -2.56
CA ILE A 65 1.39 3.39 -1.60
C ILE A 65 1.95 2.21 -0.83
N ALA A 66 1.57 2.12 0.45
CA ALA A 66 1.88 1.02 1.33
C ALA A 66 0.69 0.67 2.23
N SER A 67 0.76 -0.50 2.86
CA SER A 67 -0.15 -0.89 3.93
C SER A 67 0.59 -1.73 4.96
N ASP A 68 0.08 -1.81 6.18
CA ASP A 68 0.69 -2.66 7.22
C ASP A 68 0.70 -4.15 6.85
N GLN A 69 -0.23 -4.61 6.01
CA GLN A 69 -0.34 -6.03 5.63
C GLN A 69 0.55 -6.41 4.45
N MET A 70 0.66 -5.51 3.46
CA MET A 70 1.47 -5.75 2.28
C MET A 70 2.88 -5.28 2.62
N CYS A 71 3.76 -6.22 2.97
CA CYS A 71 5.17 -5.96 3.36
C CYS A 71 6.02 -5.30 2.26
N THR A 72 5.41 -4.83 1.18
CA THR A 72 6.02 -4.19 0.01
C THR A 72 5.26 -2.91 -0.33
N GLN A 73 6.00 -1.94 -0.86
CA GLN A 73 5.41 -0.71 -1.38
C GLN A 73 5.11 -0.89 -2.87
N SER A 74 4.06 -0.25 -3.34
CA SER A 74 3.74 -0.14 -4.76
C SER A 74 4.03 1.27 -5.27
N THR A 75 4.45 1.39 -6.52
CA THR A 75 4.91 2.64 -7.12
C THR A 75 4.23 2.93 -8.45
N GLY A 76 3.83 4.18 -8.66
CA GLY A 76 3.41 4.74 -9.94
C GLY A 76 4.39 5.83 -10.36
N ILE A 77 4.82 5.79 -11.63
CA ILE A 77 5.85 6.69 -12.14
C ILE A 77 5.40 7.27 -13.47
N ILE A 78 5.52 8.59 -13.59
CA ILE A 78 5.49 9.31 -14.87
C ILE A 78 6.77 10.14 -14.98
N GLY A 79 7.23 10.39 -16.19
CA GLY A 79 8.32 11.32 -16.47
C GLY A 79 8.04 12.10 -17.75
N GLN A 80 9.01 12.90 -18.20
CA GLN A 80 8.87 13.79 -19.36
C GLN A 80 8.29 13.10 -20.60
N ASP A 81 8.69 11.86 -20.87
CA ASP A 81 8.26 11.09 -22.05
C ASP A 81 7.02 10.20 -21.81
N THR A 82 6.41 10.29 -20.62
CA THR A 82 5.22 9.50 -20.25
C THR A 82 4.00 10.40 -20.23
N GLU A 83 3.05 10.18 -21.13
CA GLU A 83 1.79 10.94 -21.16
C GLU A 83 0.91 10.65 -19.94
N ALA A 84 0.77 9.36 -19.60
CA ALA A 84 -0.08 8.93 -18.51
C ALA A 84 0.38 7.60 -17.91
N PHE A 85 -0.07 7.35 -16.68
CA PHE A 85 0.12 6.10 -15.95
C PHE A 85 -1.22 5.70 -15.33
N GLU A 86 -1.59 4.42 -15.43
CA GLU A 86 -2.74 3.87 -14.75
C GLU A 86 -2.40 2.48 -14.19
N ARG A 87 -2.67 2.26 -12.90
CA ARG A 87 -2.49 0.95 -12.28
C ARG A 87 -3.35 0.77 -11.05
N THR A 88 -3.78 -0.48 -10.85
CA THR A 88 -4.49 -0.93 -9.65
C THR A 88 -3.63 -1.88 -8.83
N TRP A 89 -3.63 -1.71 -7.51
CA TRP A 89 -2.96 -2.60 -6.56
C TRP A 89 -3.95 -3.12 -5.52
N ASP A 90 -3.79 -4.38 -5.14
CA ASP A 90 -4.35 -4.92 -3.91
C ASP A 90 -3.49 -4.45 -2.73
N VAL A 91 -4.11 -3.78 -1.76
CA VAL A 91 -3.44 -3.25 -0.56
C VAL A 91 -4.00 -3.87 0.73
N GLY A 92 -4.62 -5.05 0.62
CA GLY A 92 -5.09 -5.86 1.74
C GLY A 92 -6.49 -5.49 2.21
N SER A 93 -6.73 -5.39 3.51
CA SER A 93 -8.08 -5.19 4.09
C SER A 93 -8.34 -3.74 4.54
N PRO A 94 -9.61 -3.33 4.68
CA PRO A 94 -9.96 -1.94 5.07
C PRO A 94 -9.73 -1.62 6.56
N VAL A 95 -9.29 -2.58 7.37
CA VAL A 95 -9.08 -2.40 8.82
C VAL A 95 -7.64 -2.05 9.21
N GLN A 96 -6.70 -2.10 8.27
CA GLN A 96 -5.31 -1.69 8.51
C GLN A 96 -5.06 -0.23 8.18
N HIS A 97 -3.85 0.23 8.50
CA HIS A 97 -3.34 1.47 7.97
C HIS A 97 -2.92 1.27 6.51
N ILE A 98 -3.44 2.11 5.63
CA ILE A 98 -3.11 2.19 4.20
C ILE A 98 -2.79 3.66 3.93
N TRP A 99 -1.65 3.93 3.32
CA TRP A 99 -1.17 5.30 3.14
C TRP A 99 -0.37 5.48 1.86
N PHE A 100 -0.38 6.71 1.35
CA PHE A 100 0.31 7.08 0.13
C PHE A 100 0.95 8.47 0.21
N TRP A 101 1.89 8.75 -0.70
CA TRP A 101 2.64 10.00 -0.75
C TRP A 101 3.32 10.18 -2.13
N TRP A 102 3.74 11.41 -2.43
CA TRP A 102 4.70 11.66 -3.49
C TRP A 102 6.10 11.34 -2.97
N ALA A 103 6.80 10.40 -3.59
CA ALA A 103 8.23 10.16 -3.34
C ALA A 103 9.11 11.17 -4.08
N THR A 104 8.61 11.69 -5.19
CA THR A 104 9.12 12.86 -5.92
C THR A 104 7.95 13.47 -6.68
N LEU A 105 7.80 14.79 -6.67
CA LEU A 105 6.96 15.52 -7.62
C LEU A 105 7.77 16.73 -8.09
N ASN A 106 8.20 16.68 -9.34
CA ASN A 106 9.00 17.73 -9.97
C ASN A 106 8.31 18.21 -11.25
N GLY A 107 7.43 19.20 -11.09
CA GLY A 107 6.57 19.74 -12.13
C GLY A 107 5.10 19.59 -11.77
N GLU A 108 4.29 19.31 -12.79
CA GLU A 108 2.84 19.27 -12.72
C GLU A 108 2.27 17.94 -13.20
N ALA A 109 1.30 17.41 -12.46
CA ALA A 109 0.58 16.19 -12.80
C ALA A 109 -0.88 16.27 -12.34
N ASP A 110 -1.80 15.77 -13.15
CA ASP A 110 -3.16 15.50 -12.68
C ASP A 110 -3.21 14.09 -12.11
N ALA A 111 -3.74 13.98 -10.89
CA ALA A 111 -3.86 12.71 -10.19
C ALA A 111 -5.32 12.40 -9.89
N THR A 112 -5.73 11.18 -10.21
CA THR A 112 -7.01 10.60 -9.80
C THR A 112 -6.74 9.33 -9.01
N LEU A 113 -7.33 9.25 -7.83
CA LEU A 113 -7.22 8.10 -6.94
C LEU A 113 -8.59 7.48 -6.77
N LEU A 114 -8.68 6.18 -7.05
CA LEU A 114 -9.87 5.38 -6.78
C LEU A 114 -9.56 4.34 -5.72
N VAL A 115 -10.51 4.13 -4.82
CA VAL A 115 -10.46 3.08 -3.80
C VAL A 115 -11.71 2.22 -3.97
N ASN A 116 -11.54 0.95 -4.30
CA ASN A 116 -12.63 0.04 -4.67
C ASN A 116 -13.57 0.66 -5.73
N ASN A 117 -12.98 1.24 -6.78
CA ASN A 117 -13.68 1.94 -7.88
C ASN A 117 -14.46 3.20 -7.47
N VAL A 118 -14.30 3.72 -6.24
CA VAL A 118 -14.84 5.02 -5.83
C VAL A 118 -13.74 6.06 -5.95
N ILE A 119 -13.97 7.13 -6.72
CA ILE A 119 -13.05 8.27 -6.79
C ILE A 119 -12.99 8.93 -5.41
N VAL A 120 -11.82 8.84 -4.76
CA VAL A 120 -11.55 9.49 -3.47
C VAL A 120 -10.80 10.79 -3.61
N PHE A 121 -10.17 11.02 -4.76
CA PHE A 121 -9.49 12.27 -5.05
C PHE A 121 -9.34 12.40 -6.57
N GLN A 122 -9.52 13.62 -7.05
CA GLN A 122 -9.22 14.02 -8.41
C GLN A 122 -8.79 15.48 -8.38
N GLY A 123 -7.60 15.78 -8.88
CA GLY A 123 -7.11 17.15 -8.89
C GLY A 123 -5.77 17.32 -9.58
N HIS A 124 -5.46 18.59 -9.81
CA HIS A 124 -4.18 19.05 -10.31
C HIS A 124 -3.19 19.19 -9.15
N CYS A 125 -1.96 18.70 -9.35
CA CYS A 125 -0.90 18.70 -8.36
C CYS A 125 0.37 19.33 -8.95
N ALA A 126 0.99 20.25 -8.22
CA ALA A 126 2.20 20.94 -8.63
C ALA A 126 3.20 21.07 -7.48
N HIS A 127 4.46 20.69 -7.72
CA HIS A 127 5.54 20.84 -6.74
C HIS A 127 6.91 20.75 -7.40
N LEU A 128 7.95 21.20 -6.69
CA LEU A 128 9.35 21.06 -7.10
C LEU A 128 10.14 20.50 -5.93
N GLY A 129 9.97 19.20 -5.66
CA GLY A 129 10.53 18.58 -4.47
C GLY A 129 10.81 17.09 -4.60
N TYR A 130 11.79 16.66 -3.81
CA TYR A 130 12.25 15.27 -3.73
C TYR A 130 12.03 14.74 -2.32
N GLY A 131 11.86 13.42 -2.22
CA GLY A 131 11.60 12.75 -0.96
C GLY A 131 10.11 12.74 -0.62
N LYS A 132 9.80 12.40 0.62
CA LYS A 132 8.43 12.15 1.05
C LYS A 132 7.64 13.45 1.19
N VAL A 133 6.81 13.76 0.19
CA VAL A 133 5.98 14.97 0.12
C VAL A 133 4.51 14.63 0.32
N ARG A 134 3.82 15.44 1.12
CA ARG A 134 2.37 15.29 1.35
C ARG A 134 1.57 15.70 0.13
N MET A 135 0.48 15.00 -0.11
CA MET A 135 -0.41 15.32 -1.23
C MET A 135 -1.09 16.68 -1.06
N ILE A 136 -1.47 17.11 0.15
CA ILE A 136 -2.09 18.43 0.36
C ILE A 136 -1.13 19.61 0.12
N GLU A 137 0.17 19.36 0.19
CA GLU A 137 1.18 20.38 -0.12
C GLU A 137 1.32 20.60 -1.62
N THR A 138 0.79 19.68 -2.43
CA THR A 138 0.96 19.70 -3.88
C THR A 138 -0.36 19.80 -4.62
N CYS A 139 -1.45 19.29 -4.06
CA CYS A 139 -2.77 19.23 -4.66
C CYS A 139 -3.80 20.04 -3.86
N SER A 140 -4.76 20.67 -4.54
CA SER A 140 -5.78 21.51 -3.90
C SER A 140 -6.95 20.69 -3.31
N TYR A 141 -6.84 20.23 -2.07
CA TYR A 141 -7.95 19.61 -1.32
C TYR A 141 -7.83 19.83 0.20
N PRO A 142 -8.92 19.74 1.00
CA PRO A 142 -8.84 19.90 2.46
C PRO A 142 -8.15 18.71 3.15
N ARG A 143 -7.54 18.92 4.33
CA ARG A 143 -6.83 17.87 5.12
C ARG A 143 -7.64 16.59 5.35
N VAL A 144 -8.96 16.71 5.38
CA VAL A 144 -9.88 15.58 5.40
C VAL A 144 -10.81 15.75 4.22
N TYR A 145 -10.77 14.81 3.28
CA TYR A 145 -11.62 14.81 2.09
C TYR A 145 -12.49 13.57 2.07
N LYS A 146 -13.80 13.76 2.24
CA LYS A 146 -14.79 12.68 2.31
C LYS A 146 -15.51 12.53 0.99
N THR A 147 -15.57 11.30 0.50
CA THR A 147 -16.50 10.93 -0.57
C THR A 147 -17.93 10.92 -0.04
N LEU A 148 -18.91 10.95 -0.95
CA LEU A 148 -20.32 10.89 -0.58
C LEU A 148 -20.67 9.51 0.03
N GLY A 149 -21.52 9.48 1.06
CA GLY A 149 -22.02 8.25 1.67
C GLY A 149 -21.06 7.59 2.65
N THR A 150 -21.01 6.26 2.65
CA THR A 150 -20.16 5.43 3.54
C THR A 150 -18.82 5.05 2.91
N GLY A 151 -18.41 5.75 1.86
CA GLY A 151 -17.18 5.48 1.12
C GLY A 151 -15.90 5.78 1.91
N PRO A 152 -14.75 5.37 1.37
CA PRO A 152 -13.45 5.75 1.92
C PRO A 152 -13.28 7.27 1.89
N TYR A 153 -12.48 7.78 2.81
CA TYR A 153 -12.08 9.19 2.82
C TYR A 153 -10.58 9.32 3.06
N LEU A 154 -10.03 10.42 2.58
CA LEU A 154 -8.62 10.76 2.75
C LEU A 154 -8.42 11.58 4.00
N GLN A 155 -7.35 11.30 4.73
CA GLN A 155 -6.96 12.07 5.91
C GLN A 155 -5.46 12.33 5.88
N GLU A 156 -5.07 13.59 6.14
CA GLU A 156 -3.68 14.00 6.27
C GLU A 156 -3.32 14.33 7.73
N PRO A 157 -2.60 13.44 8.42
CA PRO A 157 -2.07 13.69 9.75
C PRO A 157 -1.07 14.85 9.76
N LEU A 158 -1.05 15.62 10.85
CA LEU A 158 -0.16 16.78 11.00
C LEU A 158 1.32 16.37 11.16
N ASP A 159 1.54 15.19 11.70
CA ASP A 159 2.81 14.64 12.15
C ASP A 159 3.50 13.73 11.13
N ARG A 160 2.90 13.54 9.94
CA ARG A 160 3.39 12.61 8.92
C ARG A 160 3.35 13.24 7.53
N ASN A 161 4.26 12.79 6.66
CA ASN A 161 4.29 13.18 5.25
C ASN A 161 3.52 12.18 4.35
N GLU A 162 2.35 11.75 4.82
CA GLU A 162 1.55 10.68 4.22
C GLU A 162 0.08 11.08 4.24
N THR A 163 -0.67 10.54 3.28
CA THR A 163 -2.12 10.62 3.23
C THR A 163 -2.70 9.24 3.52
N ASP A 164 -3.54 9.16 4.53
CA ASP A 164 -4.21 7.94 4.96
C ASP A 164 -5.49 7.70 4.16
N ILE A 165 -5.71 6.46 3.73
CA ILE A 165 -7.02 5.99 3.25
C ILE A 165 -7.76 5.41 4.44
N VAL A 166 -8.89 6.01 4.80
CA VAL A 166 -9.66 5.63 5.99
C VAL A 166 -11.05 5.12 5.60
N PHE A 167 -11.48 4.04 6.23
CA PHE A 167 -12.81 3.48 6.11
C PHE A 167 -13.58 3.70 7.42
N ALA A 168 -14.87 3.99 7.37
CA ALA A 168 -15.68 4.17 8.59
C ALA A 168 -15.59 2.97 9.55
N ILE A 169 -15.47 1.75 9.00
CA ILE A 169 -15.31 0.51 9.76
C ILE A 169 -13.98 0.39 10.52
N SER A 170 -12.91 1.08 10.09
CA SER A 170 -11.62 1.07 10.79
C SER A 170 -11.59 2.00 12.00
N LYS A 171 -12.60 2.87 12.16
CA LYS A 171 -12.77 3.77 13.31
C LYS A 171 -13.73 3.24 14.38
N LEU A 172 -14.38 2.09 14.12
CA LEU A 172 -15.20 1.44 15.14
C LEU A 172 -14.28 0.82 16.20
N PRO A 173 -14.49 1.11 17.50
CA PRO A 173 -13.81 0.38 18.56
C PRO A 173 -14.02 -1.12 18.35
N GLY A 174 -13.00 -1.96 18.58
CA GLY A 174 -13.07 -3.42 18.35
C GLY A 174 -14.24 -4.16 19.02
N ARG A 175 -15.00 -3.48 19.89
CA ARG A 175 -16.27 -3.94 20.49
C ARG A 175 -17.51 -3.79 19.60
N PHE A 176 -17.42 -3.08 18.47
CA PHE A 176 -18.51 -2.82 17.52
C PHE A 176 -18.27 -3.44 16.13
N GLY A 177 -17.21 -4.25 15.97
CA GLY A 177 -17.18 -5.22 14.88
C GLY A 177 -18.32 -6.20 15.12
N ILE A 178 -19.44 -5.97 14.43
CA ILE A 178 -20.73 -6.67 14.52
C ILE A 178 -20.51 -8.16 14.83
N ARG A 179 -21.16 -8.64 15.89
CA ARG A 179 -21.19 -10.06 16.29
C ARG A 179 -21.77 -10.92 15.17
#